data_AF-A0A2V8MJC0-F1
#
_entry.id   AF-A0A2V8MJC0-F1
#
_cell.length_a   1.000
_cell.length_b   1.000
_cell.length_c   1.000
_cell.angle_alpha   90.00
_cell.angle_beta   90.00
_cell.angle_gamma   90.00
#
_symmetry.space_group_name_H-M   'P 1'
#
loop_
_entity.id
_entity.type
_entity.pdbx_description
1 polymer ?
#
loop_
_entity_poly.entity_id
_entity_poly.type
_entity_poly.pdbx_seq_one_letter_code
_entity_poly.pdbx_strand_id
1 'polypeptide(L)'
;MVLITGGAGFIGSHVVDHLLERGEEVVCVDDFNDFYDPRIKRRNVVQRPEMAIHKFTRLLYEGKPIPFFGEGETARDYTYIDDIVQGVLAAIDRPFEFEVLNLGEAFCVKLSEVVRCLEEATGRKAMLDRTPAQPGDVGVTYADISKAQRLLGYKPQTSFNEGVRKFVKWYESEERYFGAHAADSHT
;
A
#
# COMPACT_ATOMS: atom_id res chain seq x y z
N MET A 1 -0.99 -2.93 -27.63
CA MET A 1 -1.32 -1.62 -27.03
C MET A 1 -2.37 -1.82 -25.96
N VAL A 2 -2.06 -1.46 -24.71
CA VAL A 2 -2.97 -1.50 -23.56
C VAL A 2 -3.25 -0.07 -23.11
N LEU A 3 -4.52 0.27 -22.88
CA LEU A 3 -4.91 1.57 -22.33
C LEU A 3 -5.16 1.43 -20.82
N ILE A 4 -4.49 2.26 -20.03
CA ILE A 4 -4.64 2.30 -18.57
C ILE A 4 -5.16 3.68 -18.17
N THR A 5 -6.17 3.72 -17.31
CA THR A 5 -6.59 4.96 -16.64
C THR A 5 -5.98 5.05 -15.24
N GLY A 6 -5.60 6.25 -14.81
CA GLY A 6 -4.98 6.43 -13.49
C GLY A 6 -3.59 5.80 -13.36
N GLY A 7 -2.88 5.60 -14.49
CA GLY A 7 -1.57 4.96 -14.55
C GLY A 7 -0.46 5.73 -13.82
N ALA A 8 -0.67 6.99 -13.44
CA ALA A 8 0.26 7.73 -12.57
C ALA A 8 -0.08 7.60 -11.08
N GLY A 9 -1.14 6.88 -10.72
CA GLY A 9 -1.51 6.57 -9.33
C GLY A 9 -0.78 5.33 -8.78
N PHE A 10 -0.89 5.07 -7.48
CA PHE A 10 -0.14 4.01 -6.79
C PHE A 10 -0.25 2.62 -7.43
N ILE A 11 -1.47 2.12 -7.69
CA ILE A 11 -1.63 0.80 -8.34
C ILE A 11 -1.28 0.90 -9.82
N GLY A 12 -1.76 1.96 -10.48
CA GLY A 12 -1.59 2.17 -11.91
C GLY A 12 -0.13 2.20 -12.34
N SER A 13 0.75 2.86 -11.59
CA SER A 13 2.16 2.99 -11.95
C SER A 13 2.88 1.64 -11.92
N HIS A 14 2.63 0.83 -10.89
CA HIS A 14 3.19 -0.51 -10.82
C HIS A 14 2.66 -1.41 -11.96
N VAL A 15 1.38 -1.29 -12.34
CA VAL A 15 0.83 -2.02 -13.49
C VAL A 15 1.48 -1.57 -14.80
N VAL A 16 1.65 -0.26 -15.00
CA VAL A 16 2.31 0.30 -16.19
C VAL A 16 3.75 -0.21 -16.29
N ASP A 17 4.51 -0.18 -15.20
CA ASP A 17 5.89 -0.68 -15.16
C ASP A 17 5.96 -2.15 -15.59
N HIS A 18 5.09 -3.02 -15.04
CA HIS A 18 5.05 -4.44 -15.40
C HIS A 18 4.65 -4.67 -16.87
N LEU A 19 3.72 -3.88 -17.42
CA LEU A 19 3.33 -3.99 -18.83
C LEU A 19 4.48 -3.56 -19.76
N LEU A 20 5.20 -2.49 -19.41
CA LEU A 20 6.38 -2.05 -20.16
C LEU A 20 7.52 -3.07 -20.09
N GLU A 21 7.75 -3.68 -18.93
CA GLU A 21 8.73 -4.78 -18.75
C GLU A 21 8.37 -6.02 -19.57
N ARG A 22 7.07 -6.30 -19.77
CA ARG A 22 6.57 -7.34 -20.69
C ARG A 22 6.78 -6.99 -22.17
N GLY A 23 7.27 -5.79 -22.49
CA GLY A 23 7.46 -5.31 -23.85
C GLY A 23 6.18 -4.79 -24.51
N GLU A 24 5.15 -4.48 -23.73
CA GLU A 24 3.89 -3.98 -24.26
C GLU A 24 3.90 -2.46 -24.44
N GLU A 25 3.20 -1.99 -25.47
CA GLU A 25 2.91 -0.56 -25.63
C GLU A 25 1.76 -0.16 -24.71
N VAL A 26 2.00 0.84 -23.86
CA VAL A 26 1.02 1.32 -22.88
C VAL A 26 0.64 2.77 -23.17
N VAL A 27 -0.66 3.06 -23.20
CA VAL A 27 -1.20 4.43 -23.24
C VAL A 27 -1.83 4.72 -21.88
N CYS A 28 -1.25 5.65 -21.13
CA CYS A 28 -1.80 6.12 -19.86
C CYS A 28 -2.71 7.34 -20.09
N VAL A 29 -3.98 7.22 -19.72
CA VAL A 29 -4.94 8.32 -19.66
C VAL A 29 -5.14 8.71 -18.20
N ASP A 30 -4.65 9.88 -17.81
CA ASP A 30 -4.74 10.37 -16.44
C ASP A 30 -5.19 11.84 -16.45
N ASP A 31 -5.81 12.27 -15.35
CA ASP A 31 -6.20 13.66 -15.15
C ASP A 31 -5.10 14.37 -14.36
N PHE A 32 -4.30 15.16 -15.08
CA PHE A 32 -3.30 16.06 -14.50
C PHE A 32 -3.87 17.48 -14.45
N ASN A 33 -4.70 17.74 -13.45
CA ASN A 33 -5.21 19.09 -13.16
C ASN A 33 -4.49 19.71 -11.95
N ASP A 34 -4.36 21.04 -11.95
CA ASP A 34 -3.86 21.81 -10.80
C ASP A 34 -4.88 21.89 -9.65
N PHE A 35 -6.06 21.28 -9.81
CA PHE A 35 -7.07 21.18 -8.76
C PHE A 35 -6.54 20.37 -7.56
N TYR A 36 -5.52 19.54 -7.80
CA TYR A 36 -4.61 19.03 -6.78
C TYR A 36 -3.17 19.35 -7.19
N ASP A 37 -2.44 20.10 -6.36
CA ASP A 37 -0.99 20.30 -6.49
C ASP A 37 -0.29 18.95 -6.81
N PRO A 38 0.67 18.87 -7.74
CA PRO A 38 1.46 17.66 -7.96
C PRO A 38 2.16 17.16 -6.69
N ARG A 39 2.47 18.07 -5.75
CA ARG A 39 2.91 17.76 -4.39
C ARG A 39 1.81 17.16 -3.53
N ILE A 40 0.53 17.34 -3.85
CA ILE A 40 -0.63 16.64 -3.28
C ILE A 40 -0.80 15.24 -3.91
N LYS A 41 -0.59 14.99 -5.21
CA LYS A 41 -0.55 13.60 -5.73
C LYS A 41 0.70 12.84 -5.23
N ARG A 42 1.87 13.47 -5.20
CA ARG A 42 3.09 12.96 -4.53
C ARG A 42 2.90 12.85 -3.02
N ARG A 43 2.25 13.84 -2.40
CA ARG A 43 1.80 13.71 -1.02
C ARG A 43 0.75 12.65 -0.91
N ASN A 44 -0.12 12.29 -1.84
CA ASN A 44 -1.16 11.26 -1.68
C ASN A 44 -0.59 9.85 -1.84
N VAL A 45 0.50 9.69 -2.60
CA VAL A 45 1.40 8.54 -2.46
C VAL A 45 1.99 8.46 -1.03
N VAL A 46 2.11 9.60 -0.33
CA VAL A 46 2.62 9.78 1.05
C VAL A 46 1.51 10.12 2.11
N GLN A 47 0.23 10.29 1.72
CA GLN A 47 -0.90 10.99 2.41
C GLN A 47 -2.23 10.45 1.87
N ARG A 48 -2.29 9.17 1.51
CA ARG A 48 -3.47 8.44 1.97
C ARG A 48 -3.50 8.62 3.49
N PRO A 49 -4.63 9.04 4.10
CA PRO A 49 -4.71 9.39 5.52
C PRO A 49 -3.90 8.38 6.32
N GLU A 50 -2.74 8.82 6.81
CA GLU A 50 -1.63 8.02 7.32
C GLU A 50 -1.94 6.52 7.49
N MET A 51 -1.82 5.73 6.40
CA MET A 51 -2.00 4.28 6.50
C MET A 51 -1.04 3.76 7.56
N ALA A 52 -1.56 2.96 8.50
CA ALA A 52 -0.88 2.62 9.75
C ALA A 52 0.58 2.22 9.55
N ILE A 53 0.87 1.42 8.52
CA ILE A 53 2.22 0.95 8.18
C ILE A 53 3.20 2.13 8.00
N HIS A 54 2.96 3.02 7.03
CA HIS A 54 3.89 4.11 6.72
C HIS A 54 4.04 5.10 7.88
N LYS A 55 2.93 5.47 8.54
CA LYS A 55 2.95 6.35 9.71
C LYS A 55 3.78 5.76 10.84
N PHE A 56 3.52 4.50 11.18
CA PHE A 56 4.17 3.86 12.32
C PHE A 56 5.64 3.63 12.05
N THR A 57 6.02 3.27 10.81
CA THR A 57 7.43 3.24 10.40
C THR A 57 8.10 4.58 10.62
N ARG A 58 7.52 5.68 10.12
CA ARG A 58 8.06 7.03 10.33
C ARG A 58 8.22 7.36 11.82
N LEU A 59 7.17 7.12 12.63
CA LEU A 59 7.21 7.38 14.08
C LEU A 59 8.26 6.51 14.80
N LEU A 60 8.48 5.27 14.37
CA LEU A 60 9.54 4.39 14.88
C LEU A 60 10.93 4.97 14.60
N TYR A 61 11.22 5.43 13.38
CA TYR A 61 12.50 6.06 13.06
C TYR A 61 12.70 7.40 13.78
N GLU A 62 11.64 8.19 13.94
CA GLU A 62 11.65 9.45 14.69
C GLU A 62 11.69 9.27 16.22
N GLY A 63 11.52 8.04 16.74
CA GLY A 63 11.44 7.77 18.17
C GLY A 63 10.21 8.39 18.85
N LYS A 64 9.12 8.61 18.10
CA LYS A 64 7.89 9.23 18.60
C LYS A 64 6.83 8.18 18.95
N PRO A 65 5.88 8.51 19.85
CA PRO A 65 4.82 7.57 20.22
C PRO A 65 3.91 7.22 19.04
N ILE A 66 3.59 5.93 18.88
CA ILE A 66 2.61 5.41 17.93
C ILE A 66 1.23 5.43 18.60
N PRO A 67 0.21 6.06 17.98
CA PRO A 67 -1.17 5.96 18.45
C PRO A 67 -1.64 4.51 18.48
N PHE A 68 -2.09 4.04 19.65
CA PHE A 68 -2.51 2.66 19.85
C PHE A 68 -3.83 2.63 20.61
N PHE A 69 -4.92 2.27 19.92
CA PHE A 69 -6.26 2.29 20.49
C PHE A 69 -6.63 0.94 21.12
N GLY A 70 -7.07 0.97 22.38
CA GLY A 70 -7.38 -0.24 23.15
C GLY A 70 -6.18 -1.20 23.21
N GLU A 71 -6.45 -2.50 23.05
CA GLU A 71 -5.43 -3.56 23.00
C GLU A 71 -4.95 -3.89 21.58
N GLY A 72 -5.29 -3.04 20.59
CA GLY A 72 -4.92 -3.26 19.19
C GLY A 72 -5.74 -4.34 18.47
N GLU A 73 -6.99 -4.52 18.89
CA GLU A 73 -7.92 -5.53 18.35
C GLU A 73 -8.52 -5.16 16.99
N THR A 74 -8.42 -3.89 16.57
CA THR A 74 -8.86 -3.47 15.23
C THR A 74 -8.07 -4.24 14.18
N ALA A 75 -8.77 -4.89 13.26
CA ALA A 75 -8.16 -5.66 12.20
C ALA A 75 -8.52 -5.11 10.82
N ARG A 76 -7.56 -5.13 9.91
CA ARG A 76 -7.70 -4.64 8.53
C ARG A 76 -7.06 -5.60 7.55
N ASP A 77 -7.65 -5.72 6.37
CA ASP A 77 -7.09 -6.43 5.23
C ASP A 77 -5.97 -5.57 4.61
N TYR A 78 -4.76 -6.12 4.58
CA TYR A 78 -3.60 -5.50 3.97
C TYR A 78 -3.12 -6.40 2.85
N THR A 79 -3.06 -5.85 1.65
CA THR A 79 -2.61 -6.57 0.46
C THR A 79 -1.33 -5.95 -0.06
N TYR A 80 -0.35 -6.78 -0.37
CA TYR A 80 0.89 -6.29 -0.96
C TYR A 80 0.66 -5.86 -2.41
N ILE A 81 1.41 -4.85 -2.86
CA ILE A 81 1.16 -4.21 -4.16
C ILE A 81 1.33 -5.19 -5.33
N ASP A 82 2.34 -6.07 -5.30
CA ASP A 82 2.59 -7.04 -6.37
C ASP A 82 1.42 -8.03 -6.53
N ASP A 83 0.74 -8.38 -5.44
CA ASP A 83 -0.45 -9.24 -5.49
C ASP A 83 -1.59 -8.48 -6.19
N ILE A 84 -1.86 -7.23 -5.83
CA ILE A 84 -2.86 -6.42 -6.54
C ILE A 84 -2.53 -6.31 -8.03
N VAL A 85 -1.26 -6.08 -8.38
CA VAL A 85 -0.80 -5.99 -9.77
C VAL A 85 -1.05 -7.32 -10.50
N GLN A 86 -0.76 -8.47 -9.88
CA GLN A 86 -1.08 -9.78 -10.45
C GLN A 86 -2.56 -9.90 -10.83
N GLY A 87 -3.45 -9.48 -9.93
CA GLY A 87 -4.90 -9.51 -10.19
C GLY A 87 -5.30 -8.59 -11.35
N VAL A 88 -4.73 -7.38 -11.42
CA VAL A 88 -5.02 -6.43 -12.51
C VAL A 88 -4.51 -6.94 -13.85
N LEU A 89 -3.27 -7.45 -13.91
CA LEU A 89 -2.70 -8.01 -15.15
C LEU A 89 -3.51 -9.22 -15.63
N ALA A 90 -3.91 -10.12 -14.72
CA ALA A 90 -4.75 -11.26 -15.06
C ALA A 90 -6.13 -10.84 -15.62
N ALA A 91 -6.66 -9.70 -15.20
CA ALA A 91 -7.89 -9.13 -15.74
C ALA A 91 -7.68 -8.50 -17.13
N ILE A 92 -6.54 -7.82 -17.35
CA ILE A 92 -6.16 -7.25 -18.65
C ILE A 92 -6.02 -8.36 -19.72
N ASP A 93 -5.42 -9.48 -19.34
CA ASP A 93 -5.15 -10.60 -20.24
C ASP A 93 -6.40 -11.46 -20.58
N ARG A 94 -7.61 -11.09 -20.09
CA ARG A 94 -8.84 -11.88 -20.27
C ARG A 94 -9.98 -11.03 -20.85
N PRO A 95 -10.71 -11.56 -21.85
CA PRO A 95 -11.89 -10.89 -22.38
C PRO A 95 -13.07 -11.09 -21.43
N PHE A 96 -13.55 -9.99 -20.83
CA PHE A 96 -14.83 -9.93 -20.13
C PHE A 96 -15.75 -8.95 -20.84
N GLU A 97 -17.05 -9.22 -20.88
CA GLU A 97 -18.04 -8.23 -21.33
C GLU A 97 -18.18 -7.13 -20.26
N PHE A 98 -18.40 -7.51 -19.01
CA PHE A 98 -18.41 -6.63 -17.85
C PHE A 98 -18.27 -7.46 -16.57
N GLU A 99 -17.33 -7.11 -15.69
CA GLU A 99 -17.19 -7.75 -14.39
C GLU A 99 -16.78 -6.77 -13.30
N VAL A 100 -17.32 -6.95 -12.09
CA VAL A 100 -16.84 -6.32 -10.85
C VAL A 100 -16.07 -7.36 -10.05
N LEU A 101 -14.80 -7.09 -9.77
CA LEU A 101 -13.87 -8.01 -9.11
C LEU A 101 -13.22 -7.29 -7.91
N ASN A 102 -13.28 -7.90 -6.73
CA ASN A 102 -12.53 -7.43 -5.59
C ASN A 102 -11.14 -8.06 -5.60
N LEU A 103 -10.10 -7.24 -5.47
CA LEU A 103 -8.73 -7.67 -5.21
C LEU A 103 -8.37 -7.26 -3.78
N GLY A 104 -7.78 -8.20 -3.05
CA GLY A 104 -7.39 -8.05 -1.64
C GLY A 104 -6.65 -9.29 -1.15
N GLU A 105 -6.29 -9.35 0.13
CA GLU A 105 -5.67 -10.54 0.73
C GLU A 105 -6.73 -11.53 1.20
N ALA A 106 -7.92 -11.02 1.57
CA ALA A 106 -8.96 -11.75 2.28
C ALA A 106 -8.52 -12.26 3.67
N PHE A 107 -7.45 -11.70 4.22
CA PHE A 107 -6.97 -11.97 5.58
C PHE A 107 -6.77 -10.66 6.34
N CYS A 108 -7.29 -10.60 7.57
CA CYS A 108 -7.19 -9.42 8.41
C CYS A 108 -6.02 -9.51 9.39
N VAL A 109 -5.27 -8.42 9.50
CA VAL A 109 -4.14 -8.26 10.43
C VAL A 109 -4.53 -7.28 11.52
N LYS A 110 -4.34 -7.69 12.78
CA LYS A 110 -4.60 -6.85 13.96
C LYS A 110 -3.58 -5.72 14.07
N LEU A 111 -3.97 -4.59 14.67
CA LEU A 111 -3.06 -3.47 14.93
C LEU A 111 -1.84 -3.89 15.76
N SER A 112 -2.04 -4.74 16.76
CA SER A 112 -0.95 -5.31 17.57
C SER A 112 0.08 -6.08 16.71
N GLU A 113 -0.42 -6.83 15.74
CA GLU A 113 0.41 -7.60 14.80
C GLU A 113 1.12 -6.70 13.78
N VAL A 114 0.48 -5.60 13.35
CA VAL A 114 1.12 -4.56 12.53
C VAL A 114 2.33 -3.98 13.25
N VAL A 115 2.15 -3.53 14.49
CA VAL A 115 3.24 -2.96 15.30
C VAL A 115 4.36 -3.98 15.48
N ARG A 116 4.03 -5.23 15.83
CA ARG A 116 5.03 -6.30 16.01
C ARG A 116 5.88 -6.52 14.75
N CYS A 117 5.24 -6.67 13.58
CA CYS A 117 5.95 -6.85 12.32
C CYS A 117 6.86 -5.65 11.98
N LEU A 118 6.46 -4.43 12.32
CA LEU A 118 7.27 -3.23 12.09
C LEU A 118 8.46 -3.16 13.06
N GLU A 119 8.28 -3.50 14.33
CA GLU A 119 9.40 -3.59 15.28
C GLU A 119 10.47 -4.58 14.79
N GLU A 120 10.03 -5.75 14.32
CA GLU A 120 10.90 -6.80 13.78
C GLU A 120 11.64 -6.33 12.52
N ALA A 121 10.93 -5.71 11.59
CA ALA A 121 11.50 -5.27 10.31
C ALA A 121 12.45 -4.07 10.46
N THR A 122 12.16 -3.14 11.39
CA THR A 122 12.97 -1.93 11.62
C THR A 122 14.07 -2.13 12.67
N GLY A 123 13.99 -3.18 13.49
CA GLY A 123 14.87 -3.38 14.65
C GLY A 123 14.66 -2.36 15.78
N ARG A 124 13.54 -1.60 15.76
CA ARG A 124 13.23 -0.53 16.72
C ARG A 124 12.04 -0.91 17.58
N LYS A 125 12.04 -0.48 18.83
CA LYS A 125 10.91 -0.69 19.75
C LYS A 125 9.90 0.46 19.69
N ALA A 126 8.63 0.10 19.57
CA ALA A 126 7.53 1.04 19.51
C ALA A 126 7.24 1.60 20.91
N MET A 127 7.24 2.92 21.01
CA MET A 127 6.63 3.60 22.15
C MET A 127 5.14 3.76 21.83
N LEU A 128 4.25 3.17 22.63
CA LEU A 128 2.81 3.18 22.36
C LEU A 128 2.11 4.28 23.16
N ASP A 129 1.38 5.15 22.47
CA ASP A 129 0.44 6.10 23.06
C ASP A 129 -0.95 5.47 23.14
N ARG A 130 -1.23 4.85 24.30
CA ARG A 130 -2.45 4.07 24.52
C ARG A 130 -3.64 4.97 24.81
N THR A 131 -4.62 4.94 23.92
CA THR A 131 -5.89 5.66 24.07
C THR A 131 -7.04 4.65 24.20
N PRO A 132 -8.12 4.94 24.96
CA PRO A 132 -9.30 4.09 24.99
C PRO A 132 -9.86 3.80 23.59
N ALA A 133 -10.47 2.63 23.42
CA ALA A 133 -11.10 2.26 22.16
C ALA A 133 -12.19 3.28 21.77
N GLN A 134 -12.22 3.69 20.50
CA GLN A 134 -13.24 4.61 20.02
C GLN A 134 -14.53 3.82 19.70
N PRO A 135 -15.68 4.16 20.32
CA PRO A 135 -16.95 3.53 19.99
C PRO A 135 -17.38 3.93 18.57
N GLY A 136 -17.52 2.94 17.68
CA GLY A 136 -17.96 3.14 16.29
C GLY A 136 -17.00 2.61 15.21
N ASP A 137 -15.83 2.09 15.59
CA ASP A 137 -14.90 1.53 14.63
C ASP A 137 -15.38 0.15 14.12
N VAL A 138 -15.35 -0.05 12.80
CA VAL A 138 -15.73 -1.34 12.21
C VAL A 138 -14.64 -2.35 12.58
N GLY A 139 -15.01 -3.40 13.31
CA GLY A 139 -14.04 -4.32 13.90
C GLY A 139 -13.18 -5.05 12.87
N VAL A 140 -13.76 -5.43 11.72
CA VAL A 140 -13.10 -6.21 10.66
C VAL A 140 -13.67 -5.80 9.30
N THR A 141 -12.79 -5.51 8.34
CA THR A 141 -13.14 -5.27 6.93
C THR A 141 -12.16 -6.03 6.04
N TYR A 142 -12.66 -6.94 5.19
CA TYR A 142 -11.86 -7.68 4.21
C TYR A 142 -12.57 -7.79 2.87
N ALA A 143 -11.80 -8.01 1.81
CA ALA A 143 -12.33 -8.23 0.48
C ALA A 143 -12.78 -9.68 0.29
N ASP A 144 -14.00 -9.92 -0.20
CA ASP A 144 -14.37 -11.23 -0.74
C ASP A 144 -13.77 -11.38 -2.14
N ILE A 145 -12.70 -12.17 -2.23
CA ILE A 145 -11.93 -12.41 -3.45
C ILE A 145 -12.36 -13.67 -4.23
N SER A 146 -13.43 -14.36 -3.81
CA SER A 146 -13.85 -15.64 -4.39
C SER A 146 -14.08 -15.56 -5.90
N LYS A 147 -14.64 -14.43 -6.34
CA LYS A 147 -14.89 -14.17 -7.76
C LYS A 147 -13.59 -13.96 -8.55
N ALA A 148 -12.63 -13.21 -8.01
CA ALA A 148 -11.32 -13.00 -8.63
C ALA A 148 -10.52 -14.31 -8.70
N GLN A 149 -10.56 -15.13 -7.64
CA GLN A 149 -9.96 -16.47 -7.64
C GLN A 149 -10.52 -17.33 -8.79
N ARG A 150 -11.85 -17.40 -8.91
CA ARG A 150 -12.50 -18.21 -9.94
C ARG A 150 -12.26 -17.69 -11.36
N LEU A 151 -12.39 -16.37 -11.57
CA LEU A 151 -12.38 -15.78 -12.91
C LEU A 151 -11.01 -15.36 -13.40
N LEU A 152 -10.05 -15.09 -12.51
CA LEU A 152 -8.69 -14.66 -12.86
C LEU A 152 -7.61 -15.67 -12.46
N GLY A 153 -7.92 -16.64 -11.59
CA GLY A 153 -6.89 -17.41 -10.90
C GLY A 153 -6.11 -16.56 -9.89
N TYR A 154 -6.67 -15.41 -9.49
CA TYR A 154 -6.05 -14.47 -8.57
C TYR A 154 -5.73 -15.17 -7.24
N LYS A 155 -4.48 -15.11 -6.82
CA LYS A 155 -4.02 -15.77 -5.60
C LYS A 155 -2.93 -14.91 -4.98
N PRO A 156 -3.26 -14.08 -3.97
CA PRO A 156 -2.24 -13.34 -3.26
C PRO A 156 -1.29 -14.32 -2.56
N GLN A 157 0.00 -14.03 -2.61
CA GLN A 157 1.04 -14.91 -2.06
C GLN A 157 1.94 -14.21 -1.04
N THR A 158 1.94 -12.88 -0.99
CA THR A 158 2.81 -12.15 -0.08
C THR A 158 2.21 -12.08 1.31
N SER A 159 2.80 -12.82 2.26
CA SER A 159 2.40 -12.70 3.66
C SER A 159 2.59 -11.26 4.18
N PHE A 160 1.76 -10.84 5.13
CA PHE A 160 1.87 -9.50 5.72
C PHE A 160 3.28 -9.17 6.24
N ASN A 161 3.91 -10.09 6.96
CA ASN A 161 5.26 -9.88 7.50
C ASN A 161 6.30 -9.75 6.38
N GLU A 162 6.19 -10.54 5.31
CA GLU A 162 7.04 -10.37 4.13
C GLU A 162 6.83 -9.02 3.45
N GLY A 163 5.58 -8.61 3.26
CA GLY A 163 5.24 -7.30 2.70
C GLY A 163 5.81 -6.15 3.52
N VAL A 164 5.72 -6.22 4.86
CA VAL A 164 6.31 -5.24 5.78
C VAL A 164 7.84 -5.19 5.65
N ARG A 165 8.53 -6.34 5.56
CA ARG A 165 9.99 -6.36 5.36
C ARG A 165 10.40 -5.71 4.04
N LYS A 166 9.70 -6.01 2.94
CA LYS A 166 9.94 -5.38 1.64
C LYS A 166 9.69 -3.87 1.70
N PHE A 167 8.60 -3.47 2.35
CA PHE A 167 8.25 -2.06 2.56
C PHE A 167 9.32 -1.32 3.35
N VAL A 168 9.78 -1.83 4.49
CA VAL A 168 10.80 -1.18 5.31
C VAL A 168 12.11 -1.04 4.54
N LYS A 169 12.53 -2.08 3.81
CA LYS A 169 13.72 -2.02 2.95
C LYS A 169 13.61 -0.92 1.90
N TRP A 170 12.44 -0.76 1.26
CA TRP A 170 12.18 0.33 0.33
C TRP A 170 12.20 1.70 1.04
N TYR A 171 11.53 1.82 2.19
CA TYR A 171 11.45 3.04 2.99
C TYR A 171 12.86 3.56 3.36
N GLU A 172 13.75 2.67 3.81
CA GLU A 172 15.14 3.02 4.12
C GLU A 172 15.95 3.46 2.89
N SER A 173 15.64 2.90 1.72
CA SER A 173 16.30 3.28 0.47
C SER A 173 15.87 4.66 -0.01
N GLU A 174 14.58 5.00 0.12
CA GLU A 174 14.02 6.30 -0.25
C GLU A 174 14.44 7.40 0.73
N GLU A 175 14.43 7.16 2.05
CA GLU A 175 14.93 8.16 3.00
C GLU A 175 16.41 8.46 2.76
N ARG A 176 17.22 7.47 2.37
CA ARG A 176 18.60 7.71 1.97
C ARG A 176 18.68 8.55 0.69
N TYR A 177 17.76 8.34 -0.26
CA TYR A 177 17.70 9.07 -1.53
C TYR A 177 17.26 10.53 -1.33
N PHE A 178 16.11 10.76 -0.69
CA PHE A 178 15.58 12.09 -0.42
C PHE A 178 16.31 12.83 0.70
N GLY A 179 16.83 12.14 1.71
CA GLY A 179 17.64 12.71 2.79
C GLY A 179 19.02 13.18 2.30
N ALA A 180 19.60 12.50 1.30
CA ALA A 180 20.84 12.97 0.65
C ALA A 180 20.58 14.20 -0.25
N HIS A 181 19.45 14.24 -0.98
CA HIS A 181 19.15 15.34 -1.91
C HIS A 181 18.48 16.56 -1.26
N ALA A 182 17.95 16.46 -0.04
CA ALA A 182 17.46 17.62 0.70
C ALA A 182 18.60 18.59 1.08
N ALA A 183 19.82 18.08 1.28
CA ALA A 183 21.00 18.89 1.60
C ALA A 183 21.50 19.74 0.42
N ASP A 184 21.19 19.36 -0.83
CA ASP A 184 21.66 20.02 -2.06
C ASP A 184 20.70 21.10 -2.58
N SER A 185 19.56 21.35 -1.90
CA SER A 185 18.56 22.34 -2.32
C SER A 185 18.67 23.70 -1.61
N HIS A 186 19.76 23.91 -0.88
CA HIS A 186 20.10 25.17 -0.21
C HIS A 186 21.48 25.70 -0.62
N THR A 187 21.66 25.95 -1.92
CA THR A 187 22.71 26.83 -2.46
C THR A 187 22.19 27.58 -3.66
#